data_AF-A0A846NYX2-F1
#
_entry.id   AF-A0A846NYX2-F1
#
_cell.length_a   1.000
_cell.length_b   1.000
_cell.length_c   1.000
_cell.angle_alpha   90.00
_cell.angle_beta   90.00
_cell.angle_gamma   90.00
#
_symmetry.space_group_name_H-M   'P 1'
#
loop_
_entity.id
_entity.type
_entity.pdbx_description
1 polymer ?
#
loop_
_entity_poly.entity_id
_entity_poly.type
_entity_poly.pdbx_seq_one_letter_code
_entity_poly.pdbx_strand_id
1 'polypeptide(L)'
;KSKKQIEKILNRERIKPGDFLLKSMPELSSEGGERESLIFPKSLRWKFGRDEMKKGKKKCSLEFSIPKGSYATVFIGEVLK
;
A
#
# COMPACT_ATOMS: atom_id res chain seq x y z
N LYS A 1 -12.91 15.65 -8.50
CA LYS A 1 -13.63 14.39 -8.14
C LYS A 1 -13.18 13.82 -6.79
N SER A 2 -11.88 13.74 -6.44
CA SER A 2 -11.43 13.09 -5.19
C SER A 2 -11.86 13.81 -3.90
N LYS A 3 -11.87 15.15 -3.87
CA LYS A 3 -12.19 15.94 -2.66
C LYS A 3 -13.56 15.61 -2.05
N LYS A 4 -14.59 15.44 -2.90
CA LYS A 4 -15.94 15.05 -2.46
C LYS A 4 -15.98 13.62 -1.88
N GLN A 5 -15.12 12.72 -2.36
CA GLN A 5 -15.01 11.36 -1.81
C GLN A 5 -14.31 11.38 -0.45
N ILE A 6 -13.26 12.20 -0.31
CA ILE A 6 -12.56 12.41 0.97
C ILE A 6 -13.53 12.96 2.02
N GLU A 7 -14.27 14.03 1.71
CA GLU A 7 -15.28 14.60 2.63
C GLU A 7 -16.34 13.55 3.03
N LYS A 8 -16.79 12.71 2.09
CA LYS A 8 -17.75 11.65 2.39
C LYS A 8 -17.18 10.63 3.37
N ILE A 9 -15.91 10.24 3.23
CA ILE A 9 -15.24 9.31 4.15
C ILE A 9 -15.07 9.97 5.52
N LEU A 10 -14.51 11.19 5.57
CA LEU A 10 -14.34 11.93 6.82
C LEU A 10 -15.64 12.09 7.60
N ASN A 11 -16.74 12.46 6.92
CA ASN A 11 -18.06 12.56 7.53
C ASN A 11 -18.58 11.22 8.05
N ARG A 12 -18.35 10.12 7.32
CA ARG A 12 -18.74 8.77 7.74
C ARG A 12 -17.98 8.34 8.99
N GLU A 13 -16.68 8.63 9.06
CA GLU A 13 -15.84 8.32 10.23
C GLU A 13 -15.99 9.35 11.37
N ARG A 14 -16.78 10.43 11.17
CA ARG A 14 -16.97 11.55 12.11
C ARG A 14 -15.68 12.29 12.48
N ILE A 15 -14.76 12.40 11.51
CA ILE A 15 -13.47 13.08 11.66
C ILE A 15 -13.52 14.43 10.93
N LYS A 16 -12.98 15.48 11.53
CA LYS A 16 -12.79 16.80 10.92
C LYS A 16 -11.32 16.99 10.52
N PRO A 17 -11.02 17.75 9.45
CA PRO A 17 -9.63 18.08 9.10
C PRO A 17 -8.83 18.73 10.25
N GLY A 18 -9.51 19.50 11.11
CA GLY A 18 -8.88 20.11 12.29
C GLY A 18 -8.46 19.12 13.37
N ASP A 19 -8.96 17.88 13.37
CA ASP A 19 -8.61 16.86 14.37
C ASP A 19 -7.16 16.37 14.21
N PHE A 20 -6.53 16.62 13.06
CA PHE A 20 -5.10 16.36 12.81
C PHE A 20 -4.17 17.45 13.35
N LEU A 21 -4.72 18.55 13.92
CA LEU A 21 -3.97 19.64 14.56
C LEU A 21 -4.04 19.52 16.09
N LEU A 22 -3.00 18.92 16.67
CA LEU A 22 -2.94 18.60 18.09
C LEU A 22 -2.30 19.75 18.89
N LYS A 23 -3.13 20.71 19.35
CA LYS A 23 -2.65 21.90 20.07
C LYS A 23 -1.81 21.61 21.31
N SER A 24 -2.12 20.51 22.03
CA SER A 24 -1.39 20.11 23.23
C SER A 24 -0.05 19.42 22.93
N MET A 25 0.11 18.87 21.71
CA MET A 25 1.32 18.18 21.25
C MET A 25 1.57 18.52 19.77
N PRO A 26 1.97 19.76 19.46
CA PRO A 26 2.05 20.25 18.08
C PRO A 26 2.93 19.39 17.17
N GLU A 27 3.99 18.78 17.71
CA GLU A 27 4.93 17.89 17.02
C GLU A 27 4.31 16.60 16.49
N LEU A 28 3.14 16.20 17.02
CA LEU A 28 2.37 15.06 16.55
C LEU A 28 1.31 15.44 15.51
N SER A 29 1.15 16.73 15.20
CA SER A 29 0.22 17.18 14.18
C SER A 29 0.65 16.67 12.80
N SER A 30 -0.32 16.35 11.95
CA SER A 30 -0.05 15.85 10.61
C SER A 30 -0.66 16.78 9.56
N GLU A 31 0.20 17.35 8.71
CA GLU A 31 -0.23 18.16 7.56
C GLU A 31 -0.81 17.29 6.43
N GLY A 32 -0.53 15.98 6.47
CA GLY A 32 -0.86 15.04 5.41
C GLY A 32 0.06 15.16 4.19
N GLY A 33 -0.31 14.46 3.12
CA GLY A 33 0.43 14.46 1.87
C GLY A 33 -0.27 13.59 0.83
N GLU A 34 0.11 13.77 -0.42
CA GLU A 34 -0.38 12.92 -1.51
C GLU A 34 0.54 11.72 -1.73
N ARG A 35 -0.07 10.62 -2.15
CA ARG A 35 0.64 9.39 -2.49
C ARG A 35 -0.04 8.74 -3.68
N GLU A 36 0.77 8.19 -4.58
CA GLU A 36 0.29 7.39 -5.70
C GLU A 36 -0.59 6.24 -5.19
N SER A 37 -1.84 6.23 -5.65
CA SER A 37 -2.84 5.22 -5.27
C SER A 37 -2.64 3.90 -6.01
N LEU A 38 -2.00 3.95 -7.19
CA LEU A 38 -1.70 2.80 -8.02
C LEU A 38 -0.20 2.77 -8.31
N ILE A 39 0.39 1.60 -8.12
CA ILE A 39 1.81 1.37 -8.35
C ILE A 39 1.94 0.18 -9.29
N PHE A 40 2.68 0.38 -10.38
CA PHE A 40 3.01 -0.69 -11.32
C PHE A 40 4.44 -1.18 -11.05
N PRO A 41 4.65 -2.47 -10.75
CA PRO A 41 5.98 -3.02 -10.60
C PRO A 41 6.74 -2.92 -11.92
N LYS A 42 7.99 -2.46 -11.85
CA LYS A 42 8.89 -2.41 -13.01
C LYS A 42 9.68 -3.71 -13.11
N SER A 43 10.04 -4.07 -14.34
CA SER A 43 10.92 -5.21 -14.63
C SER A 43 10.41 -6.54 -14.05
N LEU A 44 9.10 -6.75 -14.02
CA LEU A 44 8.48 -7.96 -13.48
C LEU A 44 8.91 -9.19 -14.28
N ARG A 45 9.54 -10.15 -13.60
CA ARG A 45 9.87 -11.49 -14.10
C ARG A 45 9.34 -12.53 -13.13
N TRP A 46 8.94 -13.68 -13.66
CA TRP A 46 8.53 -14.81 -12.84
C TRP A 46 9.07 -16.13 -13.38
N LYS A 47 9.29 -17.08 -12.48
CA LYS A 47 9.68 -18.45 -12.81
C LYS A 47 9.04 -19.44 -11.85
N PHE A 48 8.44 -20.49 -12.40
CA PHE A 48 7.98 -21.64 -11.62
C PHE A 48 9.09 -22.67 -11.45
N GLY A 49 9.12 -23.33 -10.30
CA GLY A 49 10.05 -24.41 -10.03
C GLY A 49 9.48 -25.40 -9.03
N ARG A 50 10.22 -26.48 -8.76
CA ARG A 50 9.92 -27.37 -7.64
C ARG A 50 10.21 -26.64 -6.34
N ASP A 51 9.36 -26.84 -5.34
CA ASP A 51 9.57 -26.32 -4.00
C ASP A 51 10.60 -27.22 -3.29
N GLU A 52 11.74 -26.64 -2.92
CA GLU A 52 12.83 -27.32 -2.23
C GLU A 52 12.44 -27.67 -0.78
N MET A 53 11.54 -26.89 -0.17
CA MET A 53 11.13 -27.03 1.24
C MET A 53 9.90 -27.92 1.41
N LYS A 54 9.04 -27.99 0.39
CA LYS A 54 7.81 -28.79 0.43
C LYS A 54 7.78 -29.80 -0.71
N LYS A 55 8.10 -31.06 -0.39
CA LYS A 55 8.09 -32.19 -1.34
C LYS A 55 6.76 -32.25 -2.09
N GLY A 56 6.85 -32.32 -3.42
CA GLY A 56 5.69 -32.39 -4.31
C GLY A 56 4.99 -31.05 -4.59
N LYS A 57 5.44 -29.94 -4.00
CA LYS A 57 4.87 -28.61 -4.28
C LYS A 57 5.69 -27.84 -5.30
N LYS A 58 5.08 -26.78 -5.84
CA LYS A 58 5.72 -25.81 -6.74
C LYS A 58 5.99 -24.52 -5.99
N LYS A 59 7.10 -23.86 -6.31
CA LYS A 59 7.41 -22.49 -5.90
C LYS A 59 7.31 -21.54 -7.09
N CYS A 60 7.03 -20.27 -6.82
CA CYS A 60 7.09 -19.19 -7.79
C CYS A 60 8.14 -18.17 -7.32
N SER A 61 9.15 -17.92 -8.14
CA SER A 61 10.14 -16.87 -7.92
C SER A 61 9.70 -15.64 -8.70
N LEU A 62 9.51 -14.52 -8.01
CA LEU A 62 9.16 -13.22 -8.59
C LEU A 62 10.34 -12.26 -8.42
N GLU A 63 10.63 -11.49 -9.46
CA GLU A 63 11.60 -10.41 -9.43
C GLU A 63 10.94 -9.14 -9.98
N PHE A 64 11.00 -8.05 -9.25
CA PHE A 64 10.38 -6.78 -9.63
C PHE A 64 10.98 -5.63 -8.83
N SER A 65 10.76 -4.40 -9.29
CA SER A 65 11.09 -3.17 -8.56
C SER A 65 9.85 -2.33 -8.32
N ILE A 66 9.75 -1.74 -7.13
CA ILE A 66 8.66 -0.82 -6.75
C ILE A 66 9.25 0.49 -6.20
N PRO A 67 8.53 1.62 -6.29
CA PRO A 67 8.97 2.89 -5.74
C PRO A 67 9.23 2.82 -4.23
N LYS A 68 10.10 3.71 -3.73
CA LYS A 68 10.30 3.89 -2.28
C LYS A 68 8.98 4.17 -1.57
N GLY A 69 8.84 3.66 -0.36
CA GLY A 69 7.60 3.75 0.43
C GLY A 69 6.53 2.73 0.03
N SER A 70 6.68 2.00 -1.08
CA SER A 70 5.77 0.92 -1.50
C SER A 70 6.11 -0.39 -0.79
N TYR A 71 5.11 -1.24 -0.59
CA TYR A 71 5.28 -2.52 0.10
C TYR A 71 5.15 -3.68 -0.88
N ALA A 72 6.17 -4.55 -0.95
CA ALA A 72 6.15 -5.75 -1.79
C ALA A 72 5.01 -6.70 -1.40
N THR A 73 4.63 -6.73 -0.12
CA THR A 73 3.53 -7.55 0.39
C THR A 73 2.17 -7.18 -0.19
N VAL A 74 1.91 -5.88 -0.46
CA VAL A 74 0.67 -5.44 -1.11
C VAL A 74 0.60 -5.98 -2.54
N PHE A 75 1.70 -5.85 -3.29
CA PHE A 75 1.76 -6.40 -4.65
C PHE A 75 1.61 -7.93 -4.66
N ILE A 76 2.33 -8.63 -3.77
CA ILE A 76 2.21 -10.10 -3.65
C ILE A 76 0.79 -10.50 -3.28
N GLY A 77 0.13 -9.74 -2.38
CA GLY A 77 -1.26 -9.97 -2.02
C GLY A 77 -2.20 -9.92 -3.21
N GLU A 78 -2.01 -8.98 -4.15
CA GLU A 78 -2.78 -8.93 -5.39
C GLU A 78 -2.43 -10.07 -6.37
N VAL A 79 -1.16 -10.51 -6.42
CA VAL A 79 -0.73 -11.62 -7.28
C VAL A 79 -1.26 -12.97 -6.81
N LEU A 80 -1.50 -13.13 -5.50
CA LEU A 80 -1.95 -14.40 -4.90
C LEU A 80 -3.48 -14.54 -4.82
N LYS A 81 -4.23 -13.48 -5.12
CA LYS A 81 -5.69 -13.57 -5.28
C LYS A 81 -6.03 -14.34 -6.55
#